data_AF-A0A126NME5-F1
#
_entry.id   AF-A0A126NME5-F1
#
_cell.length_a   1.000
_cell.length_b   1.000
_cell.length_c   1.000
_cell.angle_alpha   90.00
_cell.angle_beta   90.00
_cell.angle_gamma   90.00
#
_symmetry.space_group_name_H-M   'P 1'
#
loop_
_entity.id
_entity.type
_entity.pdbx_description
1 polymer ?
#
loop_
_entity_poly.entity_id
_entity_poly.type
_entity_poly.pdbx_seq_one_letter_code
_entity_poly.pdbx_strand_id
1 'polypeptide(L)'
;MNVPGLEGYNWAVWLIGVLVFAVVIGVFIAAIVRAGKRPPQLHSAAERLQREAGQGTDLQAKLRELDLRRQGGQISETEYEAMRAAVLAGK
;
A
#
# COMPACT_ATOMS: atom_id res chain seq x y z
N MET A 1 -53.87 5.90 10.68
CA MET A 1 -54.41 6.13 9.33
C MET A 1 -53.38 5.60 8.33
N ASN A 2 -53.66 4.47 7.68
CA ASN A 2 -52.80 3.97 6.60
C ASN A 2 -53.14 4.78 5.35
N VAL A 3 -52.24 5.65 4.90
CA VAL A 3 -52.49 6.52 3.73
C VAL A 3 -52.00 5.73 2.50
N PRO A 4 -52.91 5.19 1.67
CA PRO A 4 -52.50 4.39 0.52
C PRO A 4 -51.68 5.25 -0.45
N GLY A 5 -50.47 4.79 -0.77
CA GLY A 5 -49.48 5.51 -1.59
C GLY A 5 -48.28 6.06 -0.81
N LEU A 6 -48.39 6.24 0.51
CA LEU A 6 -47.26 6.69 1.35
C LEU A 6 -46.17 5.62 1.44
N GLU A 7 -46.55 4.34 1.47
CA GLU A 7 -45.62 3.21 1.47
C GLU A 7 -44.80 3.15 0.18
N GLY A 8 -45.44 3.38 -0.97
CA GLY A 8 -44.76 3.44 -2.28
C GLY A 8 -43.81 4.63 -2.38
N TYR A 9 -44.20 5.79 -1.85
CA TYR A 9 -43.35 6.97 -1.78
C TYR A 9 -42.13 6.75 -0.87
N ASN A 10 -42.34 6.17 0.32
CA ASN A 10 -41.25 5.85 1.24
C ASN A 10 -40.26 4.86 0.64
N TRP A 11 -40.77 3.85 -0.09
CA TRP A 11 -39.93 2.89 -0.79
C TRP A 11 -39.11 3.53 -1.91
N ALA A 12 -39.72 4.46 -2.68
CA ALA A 12 -39.01 5.22 -3.70
C ALA A 12 -37.92 6.12 -3.10
N VAL A 13 -38.19 6.82 -2.01
CA VAL A 13 -37.20 7.66 -1.31
C VAL A 13 -36.05 6.81 -0.78
N TRP A 14 -36.34 5.62 -0.22
CA TRP A 14 -35.32 4.70 0.25
C TRP A 14 -34.40 4.23 -0.89
N LEU A 15 -34.96 3.82 -2.03
CA LEU A 15 -34.16 3.42 -3.20
C LEU A 15 -33.29 4.55 -3.74
N ILE A 16 -33.83 5.78 -3.79
CA ILE A 16 -33.06 6.95 -4.21
C ILE A 16 -31.89 7.18 -3.24
N GLY A 17 -32.14 7.10 -1.93
CA GLY A 17 -31.10 7.23 -0.92
C GLY A 17 -29.98 6.18 -1.08
N VAL A 18 -30.35 4.92 -1.30
CA VAL A 18 -29.39 3.83 -1.53
C VAL A 18 -28.59 4.04 -2.82
N LEU A 19 -29.24 4.47 -3.90
CA LEU A 19 -28.56 4.78 -5.18
C LEU A 19 -27.58 5.93 -5.02
N VAL A 20 -27.98 7.03 -4.39
CA VAL A 20 -27.10 8.18 -4.14
C VAL A 20 -25.91 7.75 -3.30
N PHE A 21 -26.12 6.99 -2.23
CA PHE A 21 -25.05 6.47 -1.38
C PHE A 21 -24.08 5.58 -2.17
N ALA A 22 -24.60 4.64 -2.96
CA ALA A 22 -23.79 3.75 -3.79
C ALA A 22 -22.94 4.54 -4.81
N VAL A 23 -23.51 5.58 -5.43
CA VAL A 23 -22.78 6.47 -6.36
C VAL A 23 -21.66 7.21 -5.64
N VAL A 24 -21.90 7.77 -4.45
CA VAL A 24 -20.86 8.48 -3.67
C VAL A 24 -19.71 7.55 -3.32
N ILE A 25 -20.00 6.35 -2.81
CA ILE A 25 -18.98 5.35 -2.49
C ILE A 25 -18.24 4.91 -3.75
N GLY A 26 -18.95 4.65 -4.85
CA GLY A 26 -18.34 4.30 -6.13
C GLY A 26 -17.38 5.36 -6.65
N VAL A 27 -17.76 6.64 -6.57
CA VAL A 27 -16.88 7.77 -6.94
C VAL A 27 -15.68 7.85 -6.00
N PHE A 28 -15.86 7.65 -4.69
CA PHE A 28 -14.77 7.67 -3.72
C PHE A 28 -13.74 6.56 -3.99
N ILE A 29 -14.21 5.33 -4.20
CA ILE A 29 -13.35 4.20 -4.57
C ILE A 29 -12.65 4.48 -5.92
N ALA A 30 -13.38 4.95 -6.92
CA ALA A 30 -12.80 5.30 -8.22
C ALA A 30 -11.74 6.40 -8.09
N ALA A 31 -11.93 7.39 -7.21
CA ALA A 31 -10.95 8.43 -6.92
C ALA A 31 -9.69 7.86 -6.25
N ILE A 32 -9.82 6.94 -5.30
CA ILE A 32 -8.70 6.24 -4.67
C ILE A 32 -7.92 5.40 -5.69
N VAL A 33 -8.62 4.59 -6.49
CA VAL A 33 -7.99 3.76 -7.53
C VAL A 33 -7.31 4.64 -8.58
N ARG A 34 -7.94 5.76 -8.95
CA ARG A 34 -7.35 6.74 -9.88
C ARG A 34 -6.15 7.46 -9.25
N ALA A 35 -6.14 7.71 -7.95
CA ALA A 35 -4.99 8.28 -7.23
C ALA A 35 -3.83 7.29 -7.14
N GLY A 36 -4.11 5.98 -6.94
CA GLY A 36 -3.09 4.93 -7.01
C GLY A 36 -2.54 4.70 -8.42
N LYS A 37 -3.33 4.97 -9.47
CA LYS A 37 -2.89 4.93 -10.88
C LYS A 37 -2.19 6.20 -11.35
N ARG A 38 -2.42 7.35 -10.69
CA ARG A 38 -1.65 8.57 -10.95
C ARG A 38 -0.27 8.36 -10.32
N PRO A 39 0.83 8.51 -11.08
CA PRO A 39 2.16 8.45 -10.49
C PRO A 39 2.17 9.43 -9.32
N PRO A 40 2.48 8.96 -8.10
CA PRO A 40 2.33 9.79 -6.91
C PRO A 40 3.15 11.05 -7.14
N GLN A 41 2.51 12.22 -6.99
CA GLN A 41 3.21 13.50 -6.96
C GLN A 41 4.04 13.54 -5.69
N LEU A 42 5.13 12.77 -5.69
CA LEU A 42 6.10 12.65 -4.64
C LEU A 42 6.79 14.01 -4.54
N HIS A 43 6.27 14.84 -3.63
CA HIS A 43 6.95 16.04 -3.19
C HIS A 43 8.41 15.67 -2.87
N SER A 44 9.34 16.23 -3.64
CA SER A 44 10.81 16.35 -3.53
C SER A 44 11.61 15.44 -2.57
N ALA A 45 11.12 15.14 -1.37
CA ALA A 45 11.72 14.24 -0.40
C ALA A 45 11.71 12.76 -0.85
N ALA A 46 10.62 12.26 -1.41
CA ALA A 46 10.55 10.86 -1.81
C ALA A 46 11.31 10.57 -3.13
N GLU A 47 11.47 11.57 -3.99
CA GLU A 47 12.31 11.47 -5.20
C GLU A 47 13.81 11.42 -4.85
N ARG A 48 14.23 12.14 -3.79
CA ARG A 48 15.57 12.00 -3.19
C ARG A 48 15.75 10.63 -2.54
N LEU A 49 14.74 10.18 -1.77
CA LEU A 49 14.74 8.85 -1.16
C LEU A 49 14.81 7.74 -2.22
N GLN A 50 14.17 7.90 -3.37
CA GLN A 50 14.18 6.90 -4.44
C GLN A 50 15.51 6.89 -5.23
N ARG A 51 16.16 8.05 -5.40
CA ARG A 51 17.53 8.13 -5.95
C ARG A 51 18.57 7.52 -5.01
N GLU A 52 18.48 7.77 -3.71
CA GLU A 52 19.33 7.12 -2.70
C GLU A 52 19.00 5.63 -2.56
N ALA A 53 17.72 5.25 -2.65
CA ALA A 53 17.30 3.84 -2.65
C ALA A 53 17.81 3.09 -3.87
N GLY A 54 17.96 3.73 -5.03
CA GLY A 54 18.59 3.12 -6.22
C GLY A 54 20.02 2.63 -5.96
N GLN A 55 20.80 3.35 -5.15
CA GLN A 55 22.13 2.91 -4.69
C GLN A 55 22.05 1.92 -3.51
N GLY A 56 20.97 1.97 -2.72
CA GLY A 56 20.71 1.05 -1.61
C GLY A 56 20.05 -0.28 -2.02
N THR A 57 19.62 -0.44 -3.28
CA THR A 57 18.82 -1.61 -3.71
C THR A 57 19.67 -2.88 -3.75
N ASP A 58 20.91 -2.81 -4.25
CA ASP A 58 21.83 -3.96 -4.30
C ASP A 58 22.33 -4.36 -2.90
N LEU A 59 22.61 -3.36 -2.04
CA LEU A 59 23.00 -3.59 -0.65
C LEU A 59 21.85 -4.21 0.15
N GLN A 60 20.64 -3.66 0.01
CA GLN A 60 19.45 -4.22 0.65
C GLN A 60 19.09 -5.60 0.11
N ALA A 61 19.32 -5.87 -1.18
CA ALA A 61 19.13 -7.20 -1.75
C ALA A 61 20.10 -8.22 -1.12
N LYS A 62 21.39 -7.89 -0.99
CA LYS A 62 22.39 -8.74 -0.33
C LYS A 62 22.08 -8.96 1.15
N LEU A 63 21.66 -7.92 1.86
CA LEU A 63 21.26 -8.03 3.27
C LEU A 63 19.99 -8.88 3.44
N ARG A 64 19.01 -8.76 2.53
CA ARG A 64 17.79 -9.56 2.54
C ARG A 64 18.08 -11.03 2.23
N GLU A 65 19.01 -11.31 1.32
CA GLU A 65 19.45 -12.68 1.02
C GLU A 65 20.14 -13.33 2.24
N LEU A 66 21.01 -12.60 2.93
CA LEU A 66 21.61 -13.06 4.19
C LEU A 66 20.55 -13.35 5.27
N ASP A 67 19.54 -12.50 5.39
CA ASP A 67 18.47 -12.68 6.36
C ASP A 67 17.61 -13.92 6.08
N LEU A 68 17.30 -14.17 4.81
CA LEU A 68 16.59 -15.38 4.38
C LEU A 68 17.41 -16.65 4.67
N ARG A 69 18.73 -16.61 4.47
CA ARG A 69 19.61 -17.75 4.79
C ARG A 69 19.67 -18.02 6.30
N ARG A 70 19.68 -16.97 7.13
CA ARG A 70 19.61 -17.10 8.60
C ARG A 70 18.27 -17.72 9.02
N GLN A 71 17.15 -17.21 8.50
CA GLN A 71 15.82 -17.73 8.80
C GLN A 71 15.65 -19.18 8.33
N GLY A 72 16.28 -19.55 7.22
CA GLY A 72 16.35 -20.93 6.71
C GLY A 72 17.30 -21.85 7.49
N GLY A 73 17.97 -21.37 8.54
CA GLY A 73 18.93 -22.13 9.34
C GLY A 73 20.21 -22.50 8.59
N GLN A 74 20.49 -21.86 7.46
CA GLN A 74 21.65 -22.15 6.60
C GLN A 74 22.92 -21.46 7.09
N ILE A 75 22.79 -20.41 7.91
CA ILE A 75 23.89 -19.70 8.56
C ILE A 75 23.56 -19.46 10.02
N SER A 76 24.56 -19.55 10.88
CA SER A 76 24.43 -19.25 12.30
C SER A 76 24.37 -17.74 12.58
N GLU A 77 23.92 -17.36 13.78
CA GLU A 77 23.81 -15.96 14.20
C GLU A 77 25.14 -15.20 14.08
N THR A 78 26.24 -15.83 14.50
CA THR A 78 27.58 -15.25 14.47
C THR A 78 28.10 -15.07 13.04
N GLU A 79 27.80 -16.01 12.15
CA GLU A 79 28.13 -15.92 10.72
C GLU A 79 27.31 -14.84 10.03
N TYR A 80 26.02 -14.71 10.37
CA TYR A 80 25.17 -13.64 9.87
C TYR A 80 25.70 -12.26 10.27
N GLU A 81 26.09 -12.07 11.54
CA GLU A 81 26.65 -10.80 12.00
C GLU A 81 27.96 -10.43 11.29
N ALA A 82 28.86 -11.40 11.12
CA ALA A 82 30.12 -11.21 10.40
C ALA A 82 29.90 -10.84 8.91
N MET A 83 29.00 -11.55 8.22
CA MET A 83 28.68 -11.28 6.81
C MET A 83 27.94 -9.94 6.65
N ARG A 84 27.05 -9.59 7.58
CA ARG A 84 26.36 -8.30 7.61
C ARG A 84 27.35 -7.15 7.78
N ALA A 85 28.33 -7.28 8.67
CA ALA A 85 29.38 -6.29 8.85
C ALA A 85 30.25 -6.13 7.59
N ALA A 86 30.62 -7.23 6.93
CA ALA A 86 31.38 -7.20 5.68
C ALA A 86 30.61 -6.53 4.53
N VAL A 87 29.30 -6.79 4.43
CA VAL A 87 28.43 -6.18 3.42
C VAL A 87 28.22 -4.68 3.67
N LEU A 88 28.17 -4.25 4.94
CA LEU A 88 28.07 -2.83 5.31
C LEU A 88 29.41 -2.07 5.19
N ALA A 89 30.54 -2.75 5.38
CA ALA A 89 31.88 -2.17 5.25
C ALA A 89 32.35 -2.01 3.80
N GLY A 90 31.73 -2.72 2.85
CA GLY A 90 32.03 -2.62 1.41
C GLY A 90 31.29 -1.51 0.66
N LYS A 91 30.72 -0.54 1.37
CA LYS A 91 30.02 0.66 0.84
C LYS A 91 30.90 1.89 1.00
#